data_AF-A0AAD4ZEK4-F1
#
_entry.id   AF-A0AAD4ZEK4-F1
#
_cell.length_a   1.000
_cell.length_b   1.000
_cell.length_c   1.000
_cell.angle_alpha   90.00
_cell.angle_beta   90.00
_cell.angle_gamma   90.00
#
_symmetry.space_group_name_H-M   'P 1'
#
loop_
_entity.id
_entity.type
_entity.pdbx_description
1 polymer ?
#
loop_
_entity_poly.entity_id
_entity_poly.type
_entity_poly.pdbx_seq_one_letter_code
_entity_poly.pdbx_strand_id
1 'polypeptide(L)'
;MASSVEIGGSWSTQEDIALCESWVNVSHDPITGNEMKFHHMWSKIHGEFCQRSGSIRTEMALSSRWKILNKELGKWRNALTKAKENIRSGANLSDEIIQAQMWFGATGQGKKSFVHFQCWEIVKDCSRFKIIPTAPPVVLHETPLHESPSTDSPLDSPMETESPLPPKNNSLRLERDLRRDEADKARLEAFAIEKQHAKEKDDDEREMKIMAMDTSHMSPETKAYWKHKRRDVMRRKLFHDDGPSNTDWLNDENH
;
A
#
# COMPACT_ATOMS: atom_id res chain seq x y z
N MET A 1 -22.07 27.76 -27.38
CA MET A 1 -21.93 26.29 -27.50
C MET A 1 -22.04 25.73 -26.10
N ALA A 2 -23.08 24.95 -25.81
CA ALA A 2 -23.26 24.34 -24.51
C ALA A 2 -22.19 23.24 -24.36
N SER A 3 -21.28 23.40 -23.40
CA SER A 3 -20.38 22.34 -22.99
C SER A 3 -21.23 21.29 -22.28
N SER A 4 -21.37 20.11 -22.90
CA SER A 4 -21.98 18.94 -22.27
C SER A 4 -21.11 18.54 -21.09
N VAL A 5 -21.53 18.97 -19.91
CA VAL A 5 -20.86 18.63 -18.66
C VAL A 5 -21.27 17.20 -18.30
N GLU A 6 -20.37 16.23 -18.56
CA GLU A 6 -20.57 14.85 -18.15
C GLU A 6 -20.40 14.71 -16.64
N ILE A 7 -21.51 14.81 -15.92
CA ILE A 7 -21.61 14.56 -14.48
C ILE A 7 -21.56 13.03 -14.28
N GLY A 8 -20.37 12.44 -14.34
CA GLY A 8 -20.19 11.01 -14.03
C GLY A 8 -19.20 10.21 -14.89
N GLY A 9 -18.34 10.86 -15.68
CA GLY A 9 -17.34 10.17 -16.49
C GLY A 9 -16.28 9.40 -15.68
N SER A 10 -15.58 8.47 -16.35
CA SER A 10 -14.39 7.80 -15.80
C SER A 10 -13.33 8.81 -15.39
N TRP A 11 -12.53 8.48 -14.38
CA TRP A 11 -11.41 9.33 -13.97
C TRP A 11 -10.31 9.30 -15.01
N SER A 12 -9.88 10.47 -15.46
CA SER A 12 -8.72 10.59 -16.34
C SER A 12 -7.41 10.65 -15.55
N THR A 13 -6.29 10.32 -16.19
CA THR A 13 -4.95 10.49 -15.61
C THR A 13 -4.69 11.94 -15.19
N GLN A 14 -5.18 12.92 -15.96
CA GLN A 14 -5.01 14.33 -15.62
C GLN A 14 -5.80 14.72 -14.36
N GLU A 15 -7.01 14.17 -14.18
CA GLU A 15 -7.78 14.39 -12.95
C GLU A 15 -7.10 13.73 -11.74
N ASP A 16 -6.52 12.54 -11.91
CA ASP A 16 -5.77 11.88 -10.84
C ASP A 16 -4.51 12.67 -10.44
N ILE A 17 -3.78 13.22 -11.41
CA ILE A 17 -2.63 14.11 -11.19
C ILE A 17 -3.08 15.35 -10.41
N ALA A 18 -4.11 16.05 -10.88
CA ALA A 18 -4.62 17.25 -10.23
C ALA A 18 -5.09 16.97 -8.80
N LEU A 19 -5.67 15.79 -8.55
CA LEU A 19 -6.07 15.36 -7.23
C LEU A 19 -4.86 15.13 -6.31
N CYS A 20 -3.80 14.49 -6.80
CA CYS A 20 -2.54 14.33 -6.06
C CYS A 20 -1.90 15.68 -5.70
N GLU A 21 -1.78 16.60 -6.66
CA GLU A 21 -1.20 17.93 -6.44
C GLU A 21 -2.02 18.71 -5.40
N SER A 22 -3.35 18.71 -5.54
CA SER A 22 -4.25 19.41 -4.62
C SER A 22 -4.17 18.84 -3.21
N TRP A 23 -4.08 17.51 -3.10
CA TRP A 23 -3.90 16.84 -1.80
C TRP A 23 -2.57 17.22 -1.15
N VAL A 24 -1.47 17.14 -1.90
CA VAL A 24 -0.12 17.48 -1.43
C VAL A 24 -0.03 18.95 -0.99
N ASN A 25 -0.62 19.86 -1.76
CA ASN A 25 -0.62 21.29 -1.43
C ASN A 25 -1.33 21.56 -0.10
N VAL A 26 -2.50 20.94 0.11
CA VAL A 26 -3.28 21.13 1.34
C VAL A 26 -2.66 20.40 2.53
N SER A 27 -2.06 19.22 2.33
CA SER A 27 -1.50 18.41 3.42
C SER A 27 -0.20 18.97 4.00
N HIS A 28 0.57 19.72 3.21
CA HIS A 28 1.84 20.32 3.64
C HIS A 28 1.70 21.77 4.12
N ASP A 29 0.49 22.35 4.06
CA ASP A 29 0.26 23.70 4.56
C ASP A 29 0.46 23.75 6.10
N PRO A 30 1.50 24.46 6.60
CA PRO A 30 1.86 24.47 8.01
C PRO A 30 0.80 25.12 8.92
N ILE A 31 -0.11 25.91 8.35
CA ILE A 31 -1.24 26.52 9.08
C ILE A 31 -2.38 25.52 9.24
N THR A 32 -2.46 24.53 8.35
CA THR A 32 -3.65 23.71 8.15
C THR A 32 -3.51 22.28 8.72
N GLY A 33 -2.29 21.81 8.98
CA GLY A 33 -2.01 20.42 9.39
C GLY A 33 -2.53 19.98 10.78
N ASN A 34 -2.73 20.90 11.73
CA ASN A 34 -2.98 20.52 13.14
C ASN A 34 -4.43 20.71 13.65
N GLU A 35 -5.29 21.46 12.94
CA GLU A 35 -6.62 21.83 13.46
C GLU A 35 -7.80 21.66 12.48
N MET A 36 -7.53 21.31 11.22
CA MET A 36 -8.57 21.25 10.19
C MET A 36 -9.46 19.99 10.32
N LYS A 37 -10.78 20.18 10.44
CA LYS A 37 -11.75 19.07 10.37
C LYS A 37 -11.70 18.41 9.00
N PHE A 38 -11.89 17.09 8.92
CA PHE A 38 -11.89 16.31 7.67
C PHE A 38 -12.73 16.94 6.55
N HIS A 39 -13.93 17.45 6.87
CA HIS A 39 -14.77 18.13 5.89
C HIS A 39 -14.13 19.42 5.34
N HIS A 40 -13.52 20.25 6.21
CA HIS A 40 -12.80 21.45 5.76
C HIS A 40 -11.58 21.12 4.90
N MET A 41 -10.92 19.98 5.18
CA MET A 41 -9.82 19.49 4.35
C MET A 41 -10.26 19.20 2.93
N TRP A 42 -11.32 18.40 2.80
CA TRP A 42 -11.84 18.04 1.49
C TRP A 42 -12.42 19.24 0.75
N SER A 43 -12.99 20.21 1.46
CA SER A 43 -13.42 21.47 0.87
C SER A 43 -12.25 22.28 0.31
N LYS A 44 -11.13 22.40 1.04
CA LYS A 44 -9.91 23.02 0.51
C LYS A 44 -9.34 22.26 -0.70
N ILE A 45 -9.20 20.93 -0.58
CA ILE A 45 -8.70 20.07 -1.67
C ILE A 45 -9.59 20.19 -2.91
N HIS A 46 -10.91 20.28 -2.72
CA HIS A 46 -11.87 20.43 -3.81
C HIS A 46 -11.74 21.78 -4.51
N GLY A 47 -11.62 22.88 -3.78
CA GLY A 47 -11.37 24.20 -4.37
C GLY A 47 -10.08 24.22 -5.20
N GLU A 48 -9.01 23.69 -4.62
CA GLU A 48 -7.70 23.50 -5.27
C GLU A 48 -7.78 22.61 -6.52
N PHE A 49 -8.54 21.52 -6.47
CA PHE A 49 -8.74 20.60 -7.59
C PHE A 49 -9.55 21.23 -8.72
N CYS A 50 -10.66 21.90 -8.39
CA CYS A 50 -11.51 22.56 -9.39
C CYS A 50 -10.73 23.65 -10.14
N GLN A 51 -9.88 24.40 -9.44
CA GLN A 51 -9.02 25.40 -10.06
C GLN A 51 -8.00 24.79 -11.04
N ARG A 52 -7.41 23.64 -10.70
CA ARG A 52 -6.40 22.97 -11.54
C ARG A 52 -7.00 22.22 -12.72
N SER A 53 -8.11 21.52 -12.50
CA SER A 53 -8.66 20.56 -13.48
C SER A 53 -9.81 21.13 -14.32
N GLY A 54 -10.46 22.21 -13.86
CA GLY A 54 -11.73 22.66 -14.42
C GLY A 54 -12.89 21.67 -14.23
N SER A 55 -12.68 20.60 -13.46
CA SER A 55 -13.66 19.54 -13.25
C SER A 55 -14.71 19.96 -12.23
N ILE A 56 -15.94 19.47 -12.45
CA ILE A 56 -17.12 19.74 -11.63
C ILE A 56 -17.45 18.60 -10.65
N ARG A 57 -16.52 17.65 -10.47
CA ARG A 57 -16.69 16.54 -9.53
C ARG A 57 -16.87 17.06 -8.10
N THR A 58 -17.63 16.32 -7.29
CA THR A 58 -17.95 16.71 -5.91
C THR A 58 -16.84 16.32 -4.93
N GLU A 59 -16.80 16.95 -3.74
CA GLU A 59 -15.91 16.57 -2.63
C GLU A 59 -15.98 15.07 -2.30
N MET A 60 -17.19 14.49 -2.35
CA MET A 60 -17.42 13.06 -2.14
C MET A 60 -16.77 12.20 -3.22
N ALA A 61 -16.84 12.63 -4.49
CA ALA A 61 -16.20 11.92 -5.59
C ALA A 61 -14.67 11.96 -5.45
N LEU A 62 -14.10 13.12 -5.10
CA LEU A 62 -12.66 13.28 -4.86
C LEU A 62 -12.18 12.41 -3.70
N SER A 63 -12.86 12.45 -2.56
CA SER A 63 -12.47 11.66 -1.39
C SER A 63 -12.55 10.15 -1.64
N SER A 64 -13.59 9.70 -2.36
CA SER A 64 -13.72 8.31 -2.80
C SER A 64 -12.60 7.90 -3.77
N ARG A 65 -12.29 8.74 -4.76
CA ARG A 65 -11.22 8.48 -5.72
C ARG A 65 -9.85 8.46 -5.06
N TRP A 66 -9.59 9.43 -4.18
CA TRP A 66 -8.36 9.49 -3.42
C TRP A 66 -8.16 8.23 -2.61
N LYS A 67 -9.19 7.70 -1.93
CA LYS A 67 -9.09 6.44 -1.19
C LYS A 67 -8.57 5.29 -2.05
N ILE A 68 -9.07 5.18 -3.29
CA ILE A 68 -8.63 4.16 -4.25
C ILE A 68 -7.19 4.39 -4.69
N LEU A 69 -6.87 5.60 -5.19
CA LEU A 69 -5.52 5.95 -5.62
C LEU A 69 -4.50 5.71 -4.52
N ASN A 70 -4.84 6.16 -3.33
CA ASN A 70 -4.02 6.08 -2.16
C ASN A 70 -3.66 4.63 -1.78
N LYS A 71 -4.62 3.71 -1.90
CA LYS A 71 -4.38 2.28 -1.68
C LYS A 71 -3.42 1.73 -2.73
N GLU A 72 -3.58 2.10 -4.00
CA GLU A 72 -2.71 1.68 -5.09
C GLU A 72 -1.28 2.26 -4.95
N LEU A 73 -1.17 3.54 -4.59
CA LEU A 73 0.11 4.23 -4.32
C LEU A 73 0.84 3.60 -3.12
N GLY A 74 0.10 3.20 -2.07
CA GLY A 74 0.67 2.48 -0.93
C GLY A 74 1.20 1.09 -1.29
N LYS A 75 0.47 0.33 -2.12
CA LYS A 75 0.96 -0.95 -2.65
C LYS A 75 2.22 -0.76 -3.50
N TRP A 76 2.23 0.28 -4.34
CA TRP A 76 3.39 0.62 -5.16
C TRP A 76 4.62 0.99 -4.32
N ARG A 77 4.44 1.81 -3.26
CA ARG A 77 5.50 2.08 -2.27
C ARG A 77 6.09 0.78 -1.71
N ASN A 78 5.23 -0.14 -1.25
CA ASN A 78 5.68 -1.40 -0.67
C ASN A 78 6.42 -2.28 -1.69
N ALA A 79 5.97 -2.28 -2.95
CA ALA A 79 6.63 -2.99 -4.03
C ALA A 79 8.02 -2.40 -4.34
N LEU A 80 8.15 -1.07 -4.34
CA LEU A 80 9.44 -0.38 -4.47
C LEU A 80 10.38 -0.70 -3.29
N THR A 81 9.86 -0.74 -2.05
CA THR A 81 10.66 -1.13 -0.88
C THR A 81 11.23 -2.55 -1.06
N LYS A 82 10.39 -3.51 -1.46
CA LYS A 82 10.84 -4.88 -1.73
C LYS A 82 11.81 -4.97 -2.89
N ALA A 83 11.60 -4.20 -3.96
CA ALA A 83 12.53 -4.14 -5.07
C ALA A 83 13.91 -3.65 -4.60
N LYS A 84 13.96 -2.55 -3.83
CA LYS A 84 15.20 -2.01 -3.27
C LYS A 84 15.94 -2.97 -2.34
N GLU A 85 15.22 -3.73 -1.53
CA GLU A 85 15.82 -4.77 -0.67
C GLU A 85 16.50 -5.89 -1.48
N ASN A 86 15.96 -6.21 -2.66
CA ASN A 86 16.48 -7.27 -3.54
C ASN A 86 17.58 -6.80 -4.53
N ILE A 87 17.76 -5.48 -4.73
CA ILE A 87 18.76 -4.90 -5.65
C ILE A 87 20.21 -4.99 -5.13
N ARG A 88 20.43 -5.54 -3.93
CA ARG A 88 21.77 -5.77 -3.35
C ARG A 88 22.72 -6.66 -4.20
N SER A 89 22.30 -7.13 -5.38
CA SER A 89 23.13 -7.82 -6.39
C SER A 89 23.65 -6.93 -7.54
N GLY A 90 23.51 -5.60 -7.49
CA GLY A 90 24.16 -4.69 -8.45
C GLY A 90 23.32 -4.28 -9.66
N ALA A 91 22.00 -4.18 -9.51
CA ALA A 91 21.08 -3.77 -10.58
C ALA A 91 20.89 -2.23 -10.68
N ASN A 92 20.55 -1.71 -11.87
CA ASN A 92 20.39 -0.28 -12.12
C ASN A 92 18.95 0.23 -11.81
N LEU A 93 18.70 1.55 -11.90
CA LEU A 93 17.38 2.15 -11.61
C LEU A 93 16.25 1.63 -12.51
N SER A 94 16.56 1.27 -13.77
CA SER A 94 15.58 0.66 -14.68
C SER A 94 15.17 -0.72 -14.19
N ASP A 95 16.11 -1.47 -13.62
CA ASP A 95 15.84 -2.77 -13.01
C ASP A 95 14.95 -2.61 -11.76
N GLU A 96 15.08 -1.52 -11.00
CA GLU A 96 14.23 -1.23 -9.84
C GLU A 96 12.75 -1.14 -10.20
N ILE A 97 12.40 -0.37 -11.23
CA ILE A 97 11.01 -0.19 -11.65
C ILE A 97 10.42 -1.50 -12.20
N ILE A 98 11.21 -2.26 -12.95
CA ILE A 98 10.79 -3.58 -13.46
C ILE A 98 10.54 -4.55 -12.29
N GLN A 99 11.46 -4.62 -11.33
CA GLN A 99 11.30 -5.44 -10.13
C GLN A 99 10.10 -4.99 -9.30
N ALA A 100 9.88 -3.69 -9.13
CA ALA A 100 8.73 -3.15 -8.41
C ALA A 100 7.40 -3.50 -9.12
N GLN A 101 7.34 -3.47 -10.45
CA GLN A 101 6.18 -3.93 -11.21
C GLN A 101 5.89 -5.42 -10.98
N MET A 102 6.94 -6.25 -10.95
CA MET A 102 6.79 -7.68 -10.63
C MET A 102 6.23 -7.88 -9.21
N TRP A 103 6.80 -7.19 -8.22
CA TRP A 103 6.33 -7.24 -6.84
C TRP A 103 4.89 -6.75 -6.69
N PHE A 104 4.53 -5.67 -7.39
CA PHE A 104 3.19 -5.10 -7.39
C PHE A 104 2.16 -6.09 -7.98
N GLY A 105 2.47 -6.69 -9.14
CA GLY A 105 1.60 -7.67 -9.79
C GLY A 105 1.46 -8.99 -9.00
N ALA A 106 2.50 -9.40 -8.28
CA ALA A 106 2.50 -10.62 -7.47
C ALA A 106 1.63 -10.52 -6.20
N THR A 107 1.34 -9.31 -5.72
CA THR A 107 0.52 -9.09 -4.51
C THR A 107 -0.97 -8.84 -4.79
N GLY A 108 -1.39 -8.77 -6.05
CA GLY A 108 -2.80 -8.58 -6.44
C GLY A 108 -3.43 -9.85 -7.00
N GLN A 109 -4.76 -10.02 -6.81
CA GLN A 109 -5.58 -11.05 -7.47
C GLN A 109 -5.72 -10.85 -9.01
N GLY A 110 -4.74 -10.23 -9.66
CA GLY A 110 -4.73 -9.97 -11.09
C GLY A 110 -3.43 -9.33 -11.53
N LYS A 111 -2.94 -9.74 -12.71
CA LYS A 111 -1.73 -9.26 -13.41
C LYS A 111 -1.81 -7.76 -13.83
N LYS A 112 -2.27 -6.86 -12.98
CA LYS A 112 -2.34 -5.43 -13.32
C LYS A 112 -1.03 -4.77 -12.96
N SER A 113 -0.34 -4.23 -13.97
CA SER A 113 0.80 -3.34 -13.78
C SER A 113 0.34 -2.05 -13.09
N PHE A 114 1.20 -1.47 -12.26
CA PHE A 114 0.97 -0.13 -11.76
C PHE A 114 1.03 0.88 -12.91
N VAL A 115 0.05 1.78 -12.98
CA VAL A 115 -0.10 2.75 -14.09
C VAL A 115 -0.06 4.22 -13.65
N HIS A 116 -0.15 4.51 -12.35
CA HIS A 116 -0.26 5.87 -11.82
C HIS A 116 1.12 6.50 -11.53
N PHE A 117 2.07 6.37 -12.45
CA PHE A 117 3.47 6.81 -12.24
C PHE A 117 3.59 8.32 -11.98
N GLN A 118 2.89 9.16 -12.74
CA GLN A 118 2.94 10.61 -12.51
C GLN A 118 2.37 10.99 -11.15
N CYS A 119 1.29 10.33 -10.72
CA CYS A 119 0.72 10.50 -9.39
C CYS A 119 1.72 10.09 -8.30
N TRP A 120 2.48 9.01 -8.52
CA TRP A 120 3.55 8.59 -7.61
C TRP A 120 4.64 9.64 -7.46
N GLU A 121 5.13 10.22 -8.57
CA GLU A 121 6.17 11.25 -8.55
C GLU A 121 5.79 12.48 -7.71
N ILE A 122 4.49 12.80 -7.67
CA ILE A 122 3.97 13.92 -6.87
C ILE A 122 3.94 13.58 -5.37
N VAL A 123 3.58 12.35 -5.01
CA VAL A 123 3.33 11.99 -3.60
C VAL A 123 4.52 11.35 -2.89
N LYS A 124 5.51 10.84 -3.62
CA LYS A 124 6.59 9.98 -3.08
C LYS A 124 7.40 10.62 -1.94
N ASP A 125 7.52 11.94 -1.92
CA ASP A 125 8.29 12.67 -0.92
C ASP A 125 7.45 13.08 0.31
N CYS A 126 6.13 12.87 0.28
CA CYS A 126 5.27 13.06 1.45
C CYS A 126 5.68 12.09 2.55
N SER A 127 5.64 12.50 3.81
CA SER A 127 5.99 11.66 4.98
C SER A 127 5.36 10.26 4.92
N ARG A 128 4.13 10.18 4.43
CA ARG A 128 3.36 8.94 4.26
C ARG A 128 3.90 7.96 3.22
N PHE A 129 4.45 8.45 2.11
CA PHE A 129 4.93 7.63 0.99
C PHE A 129 6.44 7.54 0.93
N LYS A 130 7.15 8.33 1.75
CA LYS A 130 8.61 8.31 1.85
C LYS A 130 9.10 6.90 2.21
N ILE A 131 9.96 6.35 1.37
CA ILE A 131 10.66 5.10 1.62
C ILE A 131 11.94 5.44 2.37
N ILE A 132 11.99 5.14 3.66
CA ILE A 132 13.20 5.28 4.48
C ILE A 132 14.07 4.04 4.26
N PRO A 133 15.32 4.16 3.78
CA PRO A 133 16.21 3.02 3.66
C PRO A 133 16.57 2.47 5.04
N THR A 134 16.09 1.28 5.38
CA THR A 134 16.47 0.54 6.59
C THR A 134 17.75 -0.25 6.33
N ALA A 135 18.92 0.40 6.48
CA ALA A 135 20.18 -0.15 7.02
C ALA A 135 21.41 0.70 6.59
N PRO A 136 22.43 0.87 7.45
CA PRO A 136 23.75 1.34 7.04
C PRO A 136 24.44 0.31 6.11
N PRO A 137 25.40 0.74 5.28
CA PRO A 137 26.17 -0.15 4.41
C PRO A 137 26.97 -1.13 5.27
N VAL A 138 26.58 -2.41 5.27
CA VAL A 138 27.43 -3.47 5.79
C VAL A 138 28.54 -3.67 4.77
N VAL A 139 29.72 -3.15 5.10
CA VAL A 139 30.95 -3.39 4.34
C VAL A 139 31.28 -4.87 4.53
N LEU A 140 30.91 -5.71 3.56
CA LEU A 140 31.44 -7.06 3.48
C LEU A 140 32.91 -6.92 3.13
N HIS A 141 33.77 -7.18 4.12
CA HIS A 141 35.17 -7.41 3.89
C HIS A 141 35.28 -8.72 3.12
N GLU A 142 35.79 -8.65 1.89
CA GLU A 142 36.10 -9.82 1.09
C GLU A 142 37.15 -10.65 1.81
N THR A 143 36.87 -11.94 2.02
CA THR A 143 37.92 -12.94 2.26
C THR A 143 38.03 -13.84 1.04
N PRO A 144 39.24 -14.04 0.47
CA PRO A 144 39.41 -14.57 -0.88
C PRO A 144 39.19 -16.08 -1.02
N LEU A 145 38.67 -16.47 -2.18
CA LEU A 145 38.70 -17.84 -2.72
C LEU A 145 40.14 -18.36 -2.78
N HIS A 146 40.38 -19.58 -2.27
CA HIS A 146 41.54 -20.38 -2.64
C HIS A 146 41.07 -21.69 -3.26
N GLU A 147 41.39 -21.86 -4.54
CA GLU A 147 41.15 -23.05 -5.35
C GLU A 147 42.18 -24.17 -5.09
N SER A 148 41.81 -25.36 -5.56
CA SER A 148 42.66 -26.43 -6.13
C SER A 148 43.06 -27.60 -5.18
N PRO A 149 43.47 -28.78 -5.72
CA PRO A 149 42.68 -29.72 -6.54
C PRO A 149 42.91 -31.23 -6.17
N SER A 150 42.09 -32.11 -6.76
CA SER A 150 42.30 -33.52 -7.19
C SER A 150 43.04 -34.55 -6.30
N THR A 151 42.39 -35.71 -6.06
CA THR A 151 43.07 -37.03 -5.94
C THR A 151 42.14 -38.15 -6.43
N ASP A 152 42.75 -39.15 -7.06
CA ASP A 152 42.27 -40.12 -8.04
C ASP A 152 42.03 -41.54 -7.45
N SER A 153 40.86 -42.14 -7.76
CA SER A 153 40.48 -43.58 -7.98
C SER A 153 40.88 -44.71 -6.97
N PRO A 154 40.46 -46.00 -7.11
CA PRO A 154 39.51 -46.67 -8.05
C PRO A 154 38.49 -47.72 -7.45
N LEU A 155 37.47 -48.02 -8.28
CA LEU A 155 36.78 -49.30 -8.60
C LEU A 155 36.49 -50.40 -7.53
N ASP A 156 35.20 -50.78 -7.39
CA ASP A 156 34.72 -52.16 -7.64
C ASP A 156 33.17 -52.18 -7.81
N SER A 157 32.67 -53.07 -8.68
CA SER A 157 31.24 -53.34 -8.96
C SER A 157 31.03 -54.85 -8.84
N PRO A 158 29.85 -55.42 -8.49
CA PRO A 158 28.84 -55.67 -9.55
C PRO A 158 27.35 -55.87 -9.13
N MET A 159 26.48 -55.72 -10.14
CA MET A 159 25.26 -56.47 -10.54
C MET A 159 23.98 -56.61 -9.67
N GLU A 160 22.91 -56.05 -10.26
CA GLU A 160 21.55 -56.58 -10.56
C GLU A 160 20.53 -56.93 -9.46
N THR A 161 19.36 -56.25 -9.50
CA THR A 161 18.04 -56.93 -9.59
C THR A 161 16.94 -56.01 -10.14
N GLU A 162 16.14 -56.52 -11.07
CA GLU A 162 14.96 -55.92 -11.70
C GLU A 162 13.81 -55.57 -10.73
N SER A 163 13.05 -54.49 -11.01
CA SER A 163 11.57 -54.40 -10.78
C SER A 163 10.95 -53.01 -11.11
N PRO A 164 9.62 -52.88 -11.33
CA PRO A 164 9.06 -52.44 -12.61
C PRO A 164 8.46 -51.01 -12.65
N LEU A 165 8.26 -50.52 -13.88
CA LEU A 165 7.66 -49.24 -14.31
C LEU A 165 6.39 -48.80 -13.53
N PRO A 166 6.18 -47.49 -13.25
CA PRO A 166 4.94 -47.00 -12.65
C PRO A 166 3.84 -46.72 -13.72
N PRO A 167 2.55 -46.94 -13.40
CA PRO A 167 1.45 -46.76 -14.33
C PRO A 167 1.05 -45.29 -14.47
N LYS A 168 0.83 -44.83 -15.72
CA LYS A 168 0.44 -43.46 -16.10
C LYS A 168 -0.84 -42.92 -15.40
N ASN A 169 -1.65 -43.78 -14.79
CA ASN A 169 -2.87 -43.40 -14.06
C ASN A 169 -2.62 -42.71 -12.71
N ASN A 170 -1.50 -42.96 -12.04
CA ASN A 170 -1.19 -42.29 -10.77
C ASN A 170 -0.84 -40.81 -10.97
N SER A 171 -0.16 -40.50 -12.09
CA SER A 171 0.19 -39.12 -12.46
C SER A 171 -1.05 -38.26 -12.72
N LEU A 172 -2.05 -38.80 -13.43
CA LEU A 172 -3.30 -38.09 -13.74
C LEU A 172 -4.19 -37.89 -12.50
N ARG A 173 -4.12 -38.81 -11.53
CA ARG A 173 -4.85 -38.73 -10.27
C ARG A 173 -4.21 -37.68 -9.36
N LEU A 174 -2.89 -37.70 -9.22
CA LEU A 174 -2.12 -36.70 -8.48
C LEU A 174 -2.33 -35.28 -9.03
N GLU A 175 -2.35 -35.12 -10.35
CA GLU A 175 -2.59 -33.82 -10.99
C GLU A 175 -4.02 -33.30 -10.77
N ARG A 176 -5.02 -34.18 -10.62
CA ARG A 176 -6.37 -33.79 -10.23
C ARG A 176 -6.44 -33.39 -8.76
N ASP A 177 -5.76 -34.12 -7.89
CA ASP A 177 -5.73 -33.86 -6.45
C ASP A 177 -5.03 -32.52 -6.19
N LEU A 178 -3.89 -32.25 -6.83
CA LEU A 178 -3.21 -30.94 -6.79
C LEU A 178 -4.12 -29.79 -7.28
N ARG A 179 -4.86 -29.99 -8.37
CA ARG A 179 -5.82 -29.00 -8.87
C ARG A 179 -6.99 -28.76 -7.91
N ARG A 180 -7.41 -29.79 -7.17
CA ARG A 180 -8.45 -29.67 -6.15
C ARG A 180 -7.93 -28.94 -4.91
N ASP A 181 -6.72 -29.27 -4.45
CA ASP A 181 -6.06 -28.58 -3.34
C ASP A 181 -5.81 -27.10 -3.64
N GLU A 182 -5.40 -26.77 -4.88
CA GLU A 182 -5.21 -25.39 -5.31
C GLU A 182 -6.54 -24.64 -5.41
N ALA A 183 -7.61 -25.29 -5.88
CA ALA A 183 -8.95 -24.71 -5.87
C ALA A 183 -9.48 -24.47 -4.45
N ASP A 184 -9.23 -25.40 -3.52
CA ASP A 184 -9.63 -25.28 -2.12
C ASP A 184 -8.85 -24.17 -1.41
N LYS A 185 -7.54 -24.06 -1.68
CA LYS A 185 -6.71 -22.95 -1.22
C LYS A 185 -7.20 -21.60 -1.76
N ALA A 186 -7.50 -21.51 -3.06
CA ALA A 186 -8.01 -20.29 -3.67
C ALA A 186 -9.37 -19.87 -3.07
N ARG A 187 -10.24 -20.82 -2.72
CA ARG A 187 -11.51 -20.55 -2.03
C ARG A 187 -11.28 -19.99 -0.62
N LEU A 188 -10.35 -20.57 0.13
CA LEU A 188 -9.99 -20.08 1.47
C LEU A 188 -9.38 -18.68 1.42
N GLU A 189 -8.51 -18.40 0.45
CA GLU A 189 -7.93 -17.08 0.22
C GLU A 189 -9.00 -16.05 -0.18
N ALA A 190 -9.91 -16.41 -1.09
CA ALA A 190 -11.01 -15.53 -1.50
C ALA A 190 -11.92 -15.17 -0.30
N PHE A 191 -12.26 -16.16 0.53
CA PHE A 191 -13.01 -15.93 1.76
C PHE A 191 -12.27 -15.04 2.76
N ALA A 192 -10.96 -15.24 2.91
CA ALA A 192 -10.13 -14.40 3.78
C ALA A 192 -10.09 -12.94 3.31
N ILE A 193 -9.96 -12.73 2.00
CA ILE A 193 -9.96 -11.40 1.37
C ILE A 193 -11.32 -10.74 1.53
N GLU A 194 -12.41 -11.46 1.31
CA GLU A 194 -13.77 -10.95 1.51
C GLU A 194 -14.00 -10.52 2.96
N LYS A 195 -13.61 -11.37 3.92
CA LYS A 195 -13.68 -11.03 5.35
C LYS A 195 -12.84 -9.81 5.70
N GLN A 196 -11.65 -9.67 5.12
CA GLN A 196 -10.79 -8.51 5.31
C GLN A 196 -11.40 -7.24 4.73
N HIS A 197 -11.99 -7.31 3.54
CA HIS A 197 -12.71 -6.20 2.93
C HIS A 197 -13.96 -5.80 3.74
N ALA A 198 -14.70 -6.77 4.26
CA ALA A 198 -15.86 -6.51 5.12
C ALA A 198 -15.43 -5.80 6.42
N LYS A 199 -14.32 -6.25 7.04
CA LYS A 199 -13.74 -5.60 8.22
C LYS A 199 -13.25 -4.18 7.92
N GLU A 200 -12.53 -3.99 6.81
CA GLU A 200 -12.04 -2.67 6.37
C GLU A 200 -13.22 -1.71 6.15
N LYS A 201 -14.32 -2.19 5.55
CA LYS A 201 -15.54 -1.42 5.38
C LYS A 201 -16.18 -1.02 6.71
N ASP A 202 -16.29 -1.95 7.66
CA ASP A 202 -16.82 -1.66 9.01
C ASP A 202 -15.94 -0.66 9.79
N ASP A 203 -14.62 -0.86 9.74
CA ASP A 203 -13.65 0.06 10.35
C ASP A 203 -13.79 1.48 9.75
N ASP A 204 -13.92 1.57 8.42
CA ASP A 204 -14.12 2.86 7.73
C ASP A 204 -15.45 3.52 8.06
N GLU A 205 -16.55 2.76 8.17
CA GLU A 205 -17.85 3.27 8.59
C GLU A 205 -17.80 3.83 10.02
N ARG A 206 -17.13 3.12 10.93
CA ARG A 206 -16.91 3.59 12.31
C ARG A 206 -16.10 4.88 12.34
N GLU A 207 -15.04 4.95 11.56
CA GLU A 207 -14.19 6.14 11.47
C GLU A 207 -14.90 7.32 10.81
N MET A 208 -15.70 7.08 9.78
CA MET A 208 -16.55 8.10 9.15
C MET A 208 -17.53 8.68 10.17
N LYS A 209 -18.14 7.83 11.01
CA LYS A 209 -19.02 8.28 12.09
C LYS A 209 -18.30 9.11 13.14
N ILE A 210 -17.05 8.76 13.49
CA ILE A 210 -16.19 9.57 14.39
C ILE A 210 -15.95 10.97 13.79
N MET A 211 -15.66 11.05 12.50
CA MET A 211 -15.44 12.32 11.79
C MET A 211 -16.70 13.17 11.69
N ALA A 212 -17.86 12.54 11.44
CA ALA A 212 -19.14 13.20 11.19
C ALA A 212 -19.94 13.54 12.44
N MET A 213 -19.52 13.08 13.63
CA MET A 213 -20.25 13.32 14.88
C MET A 213 -20.49 14.83 15.11
N ASP A 214 -21.72 15.26 15.33
CA ASP A 214 -21.95 16.65 15.74
C ASP A 214 -21.59 16.80 17.22
N THR A 215 -20.74 17.77 17.53
CA THR A 215 -20.29 18.05 18.89
C THR A 215 -20.85 19.36 19.44
N SER A 216 -21.69 20.07 18.68
CA SER A 216 -22.15 21.43 19.03
C SER A 216 -22.84 21.50 20.39
N HIS A 217 -23.66 20.49 20.70
CA HIS A 217 -24.46 20.40 21.93
C HIS A 217 -23.80 19.58 23.06
N MET A 218 -22.54 19.18 22.91
CA MET A 218 -21.85 18.34 23.90
C MET A 218 -21.10 19.17 24.97
N SER A 219 -20.82 18.56 26.13
CA SER A 219 -19.99 19.15 27.18
C SER A 219 -18.55 19.40 26.69
N PRO A 220 -17.78 20.31 27.33
CA PRO A 220 -16.39 20.57 26.98
C PRO A 220 -15.51 19.31 26.98
N GLU A 221 -15.69 18.41 27.95
CA GLU A 221 -14.91 17.16 28.10
C GLU A 221 -15.24 16.19 26.96
N THR A 222 -16.52 16.09 26.61
CA THR A 222 -16.98 15.24 25.50
C THR A 222 -16.51 15.80 24.15
N LYS A 223 -16.51 17.13 23.98
CA LYS A 223 -15.91 17.81 22.82
C LYS A 223 -14.42 17.49 22.69
N ALA A 224 -13.67 17.51 23.80
CA ALA A 224 -12.25 17.17 23.83
C ALA A 224 -11.99 15.71 23.43
N TYR A 225 -12.80 14.77 23.93
CA TYR A 225 -12.72 13.36 23.55
C TYR A 225 -12.91 13.15 22.05
N TRP A 226 -13.97 13.70 21.45
CA TRP A 226 -14.22 13.56 20.02
C TRP A 226 -13.18 14.30 19.17
N LYS A 227 -12.68 15.45 19.65
CA LYS A 227 -11.54 16.15 19.02
C LYS A 227 -10.30 15.24 18.97
N HIS A 228 -9.98 14.55 20.06
CA HIS A 228 -8.87 13.61 20.11
C HIS A 228 -9.09 12.40 19.19
N LYS A 229 -10.27 11.78 19.23
CA LYS A 229 -10.61 10.64 18.34
C LYS A 229 -10.52 11.01 16.86
N ARG A 230 -11.00 12.18 16.46
CA ARG A 230 -10.84 12.68 15.08
C ARG A 230 -9.38 12.88 14.73
N ARG A 231 -8.59 13.46 15.63
CA ARG A 231 -7.14 13.64 15.41
C ARG A 231 -6.45 12.30 15.18
N ASP A 232 -6.78 11.28 15.96
CA ASP A 232 -6.20 9.94 15.79
C ASP A 232 -6.58 9.32 14.44
N VAL A 233 -7.86 9.39 14.05
CA VAL A 233 -8.31 8.89 12.74
C VAL A 233 -7.63 9.66 11.60
N MET A 234 -7.50 10.99 11.70
CA MET A 234 -6.75 11.80 10.73
C MET A 234 -5.29 11.37 10.67
N ARG A 235 -4.62 11.19 11.82
CA ARG A 235 -3.23 10.77 11.91
C ARG A 235 -3.01 9.42 11.24
N ARG A 236 -3.82 8.41 11.57
CA ARG A 236 -3.72 7.06 10.98
C ARG A 236 -4.03 7.06 9.48
N LYS A 237 -5.02 7.82 9.03
CA LYS A 237 -5.41 7.81 7.60
C LYS A 237 -4.56 8.71 6.71
N LEU A 238 -3.97 9.78 7.25
CA LEU A 238 -3.30 10.81 6.45
C LEU A 238 -1.80 10.96 6.72
N PHE A 239 -1.31 10.64 7.93
CA PHE A 239 0.00 11.13 8.37
C PHE A 239 1.03 10.09 8.82
N HIS A 240 0.67 8.80 9.02
CA HIS A 240 1.53 7.74 9.59
C HIS A 240 3.01 8.11 9.79
N ASP A 241 3.26 8.72 10.94
CA ASP A 241 4.55 8.89 11.57
C ASP A 241 4.62 7.75 12.60
N ASP A 242 5.57 6.84 12.46
CA ASP A 242 5.79 5.73 13.41
C ASP A 242 6.49 6.21 14.70
N GLY A 243 6.32 7.49 15.05
CA GLY A 243 6.77 8.05 16.31
C GLY A 243 5.96 7.50 17.49
N PRO A 244 6.59 7.25 18.65
CA PRO A 244 5.93 6.56 19.75
C PRO A 244 4.65 7.28 20.16
N SER A 245 3.59 6.49 20.30
CA SER A 245 2.35 6.89 20.96
C SER A 245 2.67 7.26 22.39
N ASN A 246 3.10 8.51 22.63
CA ASN A 246 3.32 8.95 23.99
C ASN A 246 1.96 9.15 24.66
N THR A 247 1.56 8.14 25.42
CA THR A 247 0.43 8.16 26.35
C THR A 247 0.80 8.79 27.70
N ASP A 248 1.96 9.43 27.84
CA ASP A 248 2.38 10.08 29.09
C ASP A 248 1.78 11.48 29.27
N TRP A 249 0.46 11.58 29.44
CA TRP A 249 -0.18 12.83 29.92
C TRP A 249 -1.17 12.60 31.06
N LEU A 250 -1.07 11.47 31.77
CA LEU A 250 -1.83 11.22 32.99
C LEU A 250 -1.04 11.43 34.29
N ASN A 251 0.19 11.94 34.23
CA ASN A 251 0.91 12.40 35.41
C ASN A 251 1.48 13.79 35.13
N ASP A 252 0.78 14.82 35.60
CA ASP A 252 1.39 15.98 36.27
C ASP A 252 0.26 16.76 36.98
N GLU A 253 -0.31 16.12 38.00
CA GLU A 253 -0.72 16.82 39.22
C GLU A 253 0.52 16.94 40.11
N ASN A 254 1.18 18.11 40.07
CA ASN A 254 1.90 18.78 41.16
C ASN A 254 2.99 19.68 40.54
N HIS A 255 2.72 20.98 40.45
CA HIS A 255 3.33 22.05 41.27
C HIS A 255 2.78 23.40 40.81
#